data_AF-A0A4R1RG21-F1
#
_entry.id   AF-A0A4R1RG21-F1
#
_cell.length_a   1.000
_cell.length_b   1.000
_cell.length_c   1.000
_cell.angle_alpha   90.00
_cell.angle_beta   90.00
_cell.angle_gamma   90.00
#
_symmetry.space_group_name_H-M   'P 1'
#
loop_
_entity.id
_entity.type
_entity.pdbx_description
1 polymer ?
#
loop_
_entity_poly.entity_id
_entity_poly.type
_entity_poly.pdbx_seq_one_letter_code
_entity_poly.pdbx_strand_id
1 'polypeptide(L)' 'MFYYKSNRKTSKLEVSVQQSFSEMDFERMVFFIETFIEDLNDSVIFNVLPELHEYLQYEINIHNQQLPKYNIIVNLA' A
#
# COMPACT_ATOMS: atom_id res chain seq x y z
N MET A 1 -7.01 -8.31 -3.33
CA MET A 1 -6.30 -8.16 -4.63
C MET A 1 -5.79 -6.73 -4.78
N PHE A 2 -4.50 -6.57 -5.04
CA PHE A 2 -3.81 -5.27 -5.09
C PHE A 2 -3.56 -4.83 -6.53
N TYR A 3 -3.83 -3.56 -6.84
CA TYR A 3 -3.51 -2.96 -8.13
C TYR A 3 -2.52 -1.82 -7.96
N TYR A 4 -1.53 -1.77 -8.85
CA TYR A 4 -0.43 -0.83 -8.74
C TYR A 4 -0.46 0.16 -9.89
N LYS A 5 -0.35 1.44 -9.56
CA LYS A 5 -0.16 2.51 -10.55
C LYS A 5 1.01 3.36 -10.09
N SER A 6 2.08 3.33 -10.86
CA SER A 6 3.24 4.15 -10.58
C SER A 6 3.25 5.43 -11.38
N ASN A 7 3.67 6.52 -10.73
CA ASN A 7 3.99 7.77 -11.38
C ASN A 7 5.44 8.15 -11.09
N ARG A 8 6.34 7.72 -11.98
CA ARG A 8 7.78 7.99 -11.89
C ARG A 8 8.14 9.48 -11.92
N LYS A 9 7.25 10.35 -12.42
CA LYS A 9 7.49 11.81 -12.41
C LYS A 9 7.29 12.43 -11.04
N THR A 10 6.47 11.81 -10.20
CA THR A 10 6.12 12.33 -8.87
C THR A 10 6.62 11.44 -7.75
N SER A 11 7.42 10.39 -8.05
CA SER A 11 7.92 9.47 -7.02
C SER A 11 6.79 8.89 -6.16
N LYS A 12 5.68 8.52 -6.81
CA LYS A 12 4.46 8.02 -6.15
C LYS A 12 4.07 6.65 -6.67
N LEU A 13 3.80 5.74 -5.74
CA LEU A 13 3.18 4.46 -6.01
C LEU A 13 1.77 4.44 -5.42
N GLU A 14 0.76 4.38 -6.26
CA GLU A 14 -0.63 4.19 -5.84
C GLU A 14 -0.92 2.68 -5.80
N VAL A 15 -1.41 2.21 -4.65
CA VAL A 15 -1.79 0.81 -4.40
C VAL A 15 -3.28 0.78 -4.09
N SER A 16 -4.08 0.21 -5.00
CA SER A 16 -5.52 0.07 -4.79
C SER A 16 -5.84 -1.28 -4.16
N VAL A 17 -6.55 -1.26 -3.03
CA VAL A 17 -6.96 -2.42 -2.23
C VAL A 17 -8.48 -2.57 -2.38
N GLN A 18 -8.89 -3.38 -3.35
CA GLN A 18 -10.30 -3.47 -3.78
C GLN A 18 -11.02 -4.73 -3.30
N GLN A 19 -10.31 -5.65 -2.65
CA GLN A 19 -10.85 -6.91 -2.15
C GLN A 19 -10.07 -7.33 -0.91
N SER A 20 -10.69 -8.14 -0.05
CA SER A 20 -10.01 -8.82 1.04
C SER A 20 -8.73 -9.49 0.57
N PHE A 21 -7.75 -9.56 1.45
CA PHE A 21 -6.43 -10.10 1.18
C PHE A 21 -5.98 -10.95 2.37
N SER A 22 -5.13 -11.93 2.13
CA SER A 22 -4.47 -12.69 3.19
C SER A 22 -3.20 -12.01 3.67
N GLU A 23 -2.66 -12.44 4.80
CA GLU A 23 -1.32 -12.06 5.27
C GLU A 23 -0.25 -12.29 4.19
N MET A 24 -0.28 -13.43 3.50
CA MET A 24 0.64 -13.71 2.39
C MET A 24 0.49 -12.74 1.22
N ASP A 25 -0.73 -12.29 0.91
CA ASP A 25 -0.94 -11.27 -0.11
C ASP A 25 -0.39 -9.91 0.33
N PHE A 26 -0.50 -9.58 1.62
CA PHE A 26 0.07 -8.38 2.21
C PHE A 26 1.60 -8.39 2.14
N GLU A 27 2.25 -9.48 2.57
CA GLU A 27 3.71 -9.62 2.47
C GLU A 27 4.23 -9.46 1.04
N ARG A 28 3.52 -10.05 0.06
CA ARG A 28 3.85 -9.90 -1.36
C ARG A 28 3.70 -8.46 -1.84
N MET A 29 2.69 -7.74 -1.36
CA MET A 29 2.51 -6.32 -1.65
C MET A 29 3.65 -5.48 -1.06
N VAL A 30 4.04 -5.74 0.20
CA VAL A 30 5.17 -5.05 0.83
C VAL A 30 6.46 -5.27 0.04
N PHE A 31 6.77 -6.52 -0.30
CA PHE A 31 7.94 -6.85 -1.12
C PHE A 31 7.91 -6.12 -2.47
N PHE A 32 6.75 -6.07 -3.13
CA PHE A 32 6.61 -5.33 -4.39
C PHE A 32 6.89 -3.83 -4.19
N ILE A 33 6.34 -3.22 -3.15
CA ILE A 33 6.57 -1.82 -2.80
C ILE A 33 8.06 -1.54 -2.57
N GLU A 34 8.74 -2.38 -1.79
CA GLU A 34 10.17 -2.26 -1.51
C GLU A 34 11.02 -2.36 -2.78
N THR A 35 10.67 -3.25 -3.70
CA THR A 35 11.38 -3.35 -5.00
C THR A 35 11.08 -2.18 -5.95
N PHE A 36 9.97 -1.48 -5.74
CA PHE A 36 9.57 -0.36 -6.58
C PHE A 36 10.16 0.97 -6.10
N ILE A 37 10.33 1.12 -4.79
CA ILE A 37 10.79 2.35 -4.17
C ILE A 37 12.31 2.34 -4.12
N GLU A 38 12.92 3.22 -4.93
CA GLU A 38 14.37 3.36 -5.05
C GLU A 38 14.90 4.47 -4.12
N ASP A 39 14.06 5.44 -3.73
CA ASP A 39 14.41 6.57 -2.85
C ASP A 39 13.48 6.63 -1.62
N LEU A 40 14.05 6.97 -0.46
CA LEU A 40 13.31 7.26 0.78
C LEU A 40 12.30 8.42 0.63
N ASN A 41 12.44 9.25 -0.40
CA ASN A 41 11.48 10.31 -0.73
C ASN A 41 10.26 9.80 -1.51
N ASP A 42 10.29 8.58 -2.05
CA ASP A 42 9.13 8.00 -2.72
C ASP A 42 8.01 7.77 -1.70
N SER A 43 6.77 8.01 -2.15
CA SER A 43 5.59 7.87 -1.29
C SER A 43 4.60 6.86 -1.82
N VAL A 44 4.07 6.05 -0.91
CA VAL A 44 3.00 5.08 -1.21
C VAL A 44 1.66 5.70 -0.87
N ILE A 45 0.69 5.58 -1.77
CA ILE A 45 -0.70 5.97 -1.53
C ILE A 45 -1.56 4.72 -1.62
N PHE A 46 -2.11 4.30 -0.49
CA PHE A 46 -3.07 3.20 -0.44
C PHE A 46 -4.48 3.75 -0.70
N ASN A 47 -5.10 3.30 -1.79
CA ASN A 47 -6.49 3.56 -2.12
C ASN A 47 -7.32 2.36 -1.68
N VAL A 48 -8.01 2.45 -0.55
CA VAL A 48 -8.65 1.29 0.11
C VAL A 48 -10.16 1.49 0.22
N LEU A 49 -10.92 0.40 0.09
CA LEU A 49 -12.35 0.39 0.39
C LEU A 49 -12.59 0.55 1.90
N PRO A 50 -13.71 1.17 2.34
CA PRO A 50 -13.95 1.46 3.75
C PRO A 50 -13.90 0.21 4.63
N GLU A 51 -14.48 -0.90 4.18
CA GLU A 51 -14.52 -2.18 4.91
C GLU A 51 -13.15 -2.86 5.04
N LEU A 52 -12.15 -2.45 4.26
CA LEU A 52 -10.80 -2.99 4.29
C LEU A 52 -9.82 -2.08 5.02
N HIS A 53 -10.23 -0.86 5.37
CA HIS A 53 -9.35 0.17 5.94
C HIS A 53 -8.73 -0.27 7.27
N GLU A 54 -9.56 -0.72 8.22
CA GLU A 54 -9.08 -1.12 9.55
C GLU A 54 -8.14 -2.32 9.46
N TYR A 55 -8.45 -3.29 8.60
CA TYR A 55 -7.62 -4.47 8.42
C TYR A 55 -6.26 -4.12 7.78
N LEU A 56 -6.24 -3.28 6.74
CA LEU A 56 -5.00 -2.78 6.15
C LEU A 56 -4.16 -2.00 7.17
N GLN A 57 -4.79 -1.13 7.96
CA GLN A 57 -4.09 -0.35 8.96
C GLN A 57 -3.49 -1.22 10.07
N TYR A 58 -4.21 -2.28 10.48
CA TYR A 58 -3.73 -3.27 11.42
C TYR A 58 -2.48 -4.00 10.90
N GLU A 59 -2.53 -4.51 9.67
CA GLU A 59 -1.40 -5.22 9.05
C GLU A 59 -0.16 -4.31 8.91
N ILE A 60 -0.36 -3.06 8.46
CA ILE A 60 0.72 -2.06 8.37
C ILE A 60 1.33 -1.79 9.75
N ASN A 61 0.52 -1.67 10.81
CA ASN A 61 1.02 -1.38 12.15
C ASN A 61 1.84 -2.53 12.76
N ILE A 62 1.52 -3.78 12.42
CA ILE A 62 2.28 -4.94 12.87
C ILE A 62 3.61 -5.03 12.11
N HIS A 63 3.60 -4.70 10.82
CA HIS A 63 4.75 -4.82 9.92
C HIS A 63 5.50 -3.48 9.72
N ASN A 64 5.25 -2.49 10.59
CA ASN A 64 5.54 -1.06 10.42
C ASN A 64 7.03 -0.69 10.25
N GLN A 65 7.94 -1.67 10.30
CA GLN A 65 9.37 -1.46 10.08
C GLN A 65 9.78 -1.52 8.59
N GLN A 66 8.91 -1.99 7.70
CA GLN A 66 9.27 -2.30 6.31
C GLN A 66 8.67 -1.35 5.27
N LEU A 67 7.66 -0.56 5.62
CA LEU A 67 7.01 0.33 4.66
C LEU A 67 7.65 1.73 4.65
N PRO A 68 7.99 2.29 3.46
CA PRO A 68 8.41 3.68 3.33
C PRO A 68 7.25 4.63 3.62
N LYS A 69 7.47 5.94 3.49
CA LYS A 69 6.45 6.96 3.77
C LYS A 69 5.15 6.67 3.01
N TYR A 70 4.05 6.46 3.74
CA TYR A 70 2.76 6.11 3.16
C TYR A 70 1.62 7.02 3.62
N ASN A 71 0.56 7.05 2.82
CA ASN A 71 -0.75 7.62 3.16
C ASN A 71 -1.84 6.61 2.81
N ILE A 72 -2.90 6.57 3.60
CA ILE A 72 -4.10 5.76 3.31
C ILE A 72 -5.26 6.69 2.97
N ILE A 73 -5.86 6.50 1.81
CA ILE A 73 -7.03 7.21 1.31
C ILE A 73 -8.18 6.20 1.24
N VAL A 74 -9.20 6.42 2.08
CA VAL A 74 -10.43 5.63 2.05
C VAL A 74 -11.31 6.14 0.91
N ASN A 75 -11.51 5.31 -0.12
CA ASN A 75 -12.37 5.64 -1.24
C ASN A 75 -13.78 5.13 -0.95
N LEU A 76 -14.74 6.05 -0.90
CA LEU A 76 -16.16 5.72 -0.91
C LEU A 76 -16.47 5.21 -2.33
N ALA A 77 -16.65 3.90 -2.47
CA ALA A 77 -16.97 3.24 -3.73
C ALA A 77 -18.19 3.85 -4.44
#